data_AF-A0A3N5KYN2-F1
#
_entry.id   AF-A0A3N5KYN2-F1
#
_cell.length_a   1.000
_cell.length_b   1.000
_cell.length_c   1.000
_cell.angle_alpha   90.00
_cell.angle_beta   90.00
_cell.angle_gamma   90.00
#
_symmetry.space_group_name_H-M   'P 1'
#
loop_
_entity.id
_entity.type
_entity.pdbx_description
1 polymer ?
#
loop_
_entity_poly.entity_id
_entity_poly.type
_entity_poly.pdbx_seq_one_letter_code
_entity_poly.pdbx_strand_id
1 'polypeptide(L)'
;MRSPRYLLSLALLLGLVSSARGQTYVYTTFPQLAFGGGWSCDFFVNNPGLAASSGLQISFLDDNGAPLVVTSNLGDPSAVLSFDLEPGETKTIRATLSGNTTIAGYATLRRLITCPATATMMVRFKSGSQVLTQLGLPQQYTVQHYSFPVEVDPSASTNTGIAVANPTFGATPKAQTFVITLIRPDGSVEAFTTLTLPPGGHTSMMMTDPRLFPNLTTFAGTGTISAARQFGFVALRLEGGALGTVAVDEGSVLPPAQIDVAPSQETEPNDSRGQAQPLTLPALVDGTISAFTGQDFFSFTGKQGDVITAMAETEGMNSDLDTILTLQDSSGATVSSNDQNFLFLQNDSFLELVLPADGTYYLRVTSWTEEGGASFVYRLHVCNHSAAPPTQEPVVESISPSQGSPGSSFALTINGSNLAGASGVSFSPSSGITVSNIQSSATQVTASISIASGATTGTRQVSVTTPAGTSNSVAFTIATGSQAPTISSVSPTQGSQGSSFTVTI
;
A
#
# COMPACT_ATOMS: atom_id res chain seq x y z
N MET A 1 25.00 -41.50 -5.21
CA MET A 1 23.73 -41.88 -4.54
C MET A 1 23.15 -40.63 -3.94
N ARG A 2 22.02 -40.14 -4.48
CA ARG A 2 21.30 -38.93 -4.03
C ARG A 2 20.11 -39.34 -3.14
N SER A 3 19.78 -38.48 -2.15
CA SER A 3 18.61 -38.45 -1.23
C SER A 3 19.00 -38.65 0.26
N PRO A 4 18.32 -38.04 1.28
CA PRO A 4 17.18 -37.07 1.26
C PRO A 4 17.29 -35.82 2.18
N ARG A 5 16.61 -34.74 1.75
CA ARG A 5 15.57 -33.91 2.45
C ARG A 5 15.92 -33.15 3.73
N TYR A 6 15.87 -31.81 3.68
CA TYR A 6 14.69 -30.98 3.98
C TYR A 6 14.13 -31.25 5.39
N LEU A 7 14.66 -30.53 6.39
CA LEU A 7 14.06 -30.21 7.69
C LEU A 7 15.12 -29.45 8.50
N LEU A 8 15.29 -28.15 8.29
CA LEU A 8 15.78 -27.20 9.31
C LEU A 8 15.66 -25.73 8.83
N SER A 9 14.48 -25.34 8.34
CA SER A 9 14.07 -23.95 8.40
C SER A 9 13.78 -23.62 9.87
N LEU A 10 14.39 -22.55 10.40
CA LEU A 10 14.28 -22.02 11.76
C LEU A 10 15.39 -22.41 12.76
N ALA A 11 16.64 -22.04 12.50
CA ALA A 11 17.63 -21.81 13.56
C ALA A 11 18.79 -20.92 13.07
N LEU A 12 19.25 -20.04 13.97
CA LEU A 12 20.59 -19.42 14.02
C LEU A 12 20.79 -18.01 13.44
N LEU A 13 20.13 -17.05 14.08
CA LEU A 13 20.74 -15.76 14.42
C LEU A 13 21.90 -16.00 15.43
N LEU A 14 23.16 -16.11 14.98
CA LEU A 14 24.35 -15.93 15.85
C LEU A 14 25.60 -15.53 15.04
N GLY A 15 25.84 -14.22 14.96
CA GLY A 15 27.18 -13.64 14.83
C GLY A 15 27.57 -12.98 16.16
N LEU A 16 28.75 -13.32 16.69
CA LEU A 16 29.30 -12.87 17.96
C LEU A 16 29.88 -11.45 17.88
N VAL A 17 29.27 -10.49 18.59
CA VAL A 17 30.01 -9.42 19.29
C VAL A 17 29.35 -9.20 20.64
N SER A 18 30.10 -9.42 21.72
CA SER A 18 29.67 -9.16 23.09
C SER A 18 29.65 -7.65 23.36
N SER A 19 28.49 -7.05 23.15
CA SER A 19 28.06 -5.82 23.83
C SER A 19 26.62 -6.07 24.28
N ALA A 20 26.19 -5.50 25.42
CA ALA A 20 24.95 -5.82 26.12
C ALA A 20 23.77 -6.06 25.16
N ARG A 21 23.40 -7.34 24.94
CA ARG A 21 22.43 -7.71 23.89
C ARG A 21 21.04 -7.20 24.30
N GLY A 22 20.55 -6.19 23.59
CA GLY A 22 19.12 -5.89 23.56
C GLY A 22 18.36 -7.15 23.13
N GLN A 23 17.17 -7.35 23.69
CA GLN A 23 16.30 -8.46 23.28
C GLN A 23 15.89 -8.27 21.82
N THR A 24 16.09 -9.30 20.98
CA THR A 24 15.62 -9.31 19.58
C THR A 24 14.17 -9.80 19.53
N TYR A 25 13.30 -9.01 18.93
CA TYR A 25 11.89 -9.34 18.75
C TYR A 25 11.56 -9.67 17.30
N VAL A 26 10.60 -10.55 17.12
CA VAL A 26 9.91 -10.83 15.86
C VAL A 26 8.49 -10.25 15.97
N TYR A 27 8.04 -9.65 14.88
CA TYR A 27 6.68 -9.14 14.74
C TYR A 27 5.96 -9.91 13.64
N THR A 28 4.73 -10.29 13.94
CA THR A 28 3.77 -10.77 12.92
C THR A 28 2.55 -9.86 12.93
N THR A 29 1.82 -9.85 11.82
CA THR A 29 0.63 -9.01 11.65
C THR A 29 -0.62 -9.85 11.43
N PHE A 30 -1.75 -9.33 11.90
CA PHE A 30 -3.09 -9.69 11.48
C PHE A 30 -3.64 -8.50 10.69
N PRO A 31 -3.48 -8.49 9.36
CA PRO A 31 -3.60 -7.26 8.57
C PRO A 31 -5.01 -6.71 8.46
N GLN A 32 -6.04 -7.46 8.88
CA GLN A 32 -7.42 -6.99 8.91
C GLN A 32 -8.08 -7.37 10.23
N LEU A 33 -8.53 -6.37 10.98
CA LEU A 33 -9.42 -6.49 12.13
C LEU A 33 -10.74 -5.81 11.85
N ALA A 34 -11.78 -6.25 12.56
CA ALA A 34 -13.01 -5.50 12.68
C ALA A 34 -13.64 -5.74 14.06
N PHE A 35 -14.01 -4.67 14.73
CA PHE A 35 -14.74 -4.71 15.99
C PHE A 35 -15.97 -3.81 15.92
N GLY A 36 -17.06 -4.20 16.59
CA GLY A 36 -18.29 -3.40 16.64
C GLY A 36 -19.18 -3.56 15.41
N GLY A 37 -20.43 -3.13 15.51
CA GLY A 37 -21.42 -3.28 14.43
C GLY A 37 -21.70 -4.73 14.04
N GLY A 38 -21.48 -5.69 14.95
CA GLY A 38 -21.60 -7.13 14.70
C GLY A 38 -20.27 -7.85 14.46
N TRP A 39 -19.17 -7.12 14.26
CA TRP A 39 -17.83 -7.69 14.09
C TRP A 39 -17.12 -7.97 15.40
N SER A 40 -16.34 -9.06 15.42
CA SER A 40 -15.49 -9.47 16.55
C SER A 40 -14.28 -10.27 16.05
N CYS A 41 -13.20 -10.24 16.82
CA CYS A 41 -11.98 -11.02 16.55
C CYS A 41 -11.54 -11.79 17.79
N ASP A 42 -11.31 -13.09 17.63
CA ASP A 42 -10.70 -13.96 18.64
C ASP A 42 -9.29 -14.36 18.16
N PHE A 43 -8.30 -14.40 19.04
CA PHE A 43 -6.93 -14.82 18.72
C PHE A 43 -6.59 -16.09 19.48
N PHE A 44 -5.98 -17.04 18.78
CA PHE A 44 -5.50 -18.31 19.32
C PHE A 44 -3.99 -18.30 19.19
N VAL A 45 -3.28 -18.15 20.30
CA VAL A 45 -1.82 -18.11 20.32
C VAL A 45 -1.33 -19.38 20.99
N ASN A 46 -0.59 -20.20 20.25
CA ASN A 46 -0.09 -21.48 20.74
C ASN A 46 1.43 -21.46 20.86
N ASN A 47 1.95 -22.07 21.92
CA ASN A 47 3.38 -22.33 22.09
C ASN A 47 3.66 -23.81 21.79
N PRO A 48 4.12 -24.17 20.57
CA PRO A 48 4.47 -25.55 20.23
C PRO A 48 5.82 -25.98 20.81
N GLY A 49 6.53 -25.08 21.49
CA GLY A 49 7.85 -25.32 22.02
C GLY A 49 7.86 -26.15 23.31
N LEU A 50 9.07 -26.53 23.70
CA LEU A 50 9.35 -27.27 24.93
C LEU A 50 9.61 -26.36 26.15
N ALA A 51 9.66 -25.05 25.94
CA ALA A 51 9.96 -24.05 26.96
C ALA A 51 8.87 -22.99 27.04
N ALA A 52 8.63 -22.47 28.25
CA ALA A 52 7.73 -21.36 28.48
C ALA A 52 8.23 -20.12 27.72
N SER A 53 7.29 -19.34 27.19
CA SER A 53 7.56 -18.09 26.50
C SER A 53 6.92 -16.95 27.26
N SER A 54 7.70 -15.94 27.63
CA SER A 54 7.21 -14.79 28.39
C SER A 54 7.31 -13.48 27.61
N GLY A 55 6.48 -12.51 27.99
CA GLY A 55 6.51 -11.15 27.46
C GLY A 55 5.98 -11.03 26.03
N LEU A 56 5.09 -11.93 25.60
CA LEU A 56 4.37 -11.76 24.33
C LEU A 56 3.42 -10.56 24.46
N GLN A 57 3.28 -9.81 23.37
CA GLN A 57 2.36 -8.68 23.32
C GLN A 57 1.54 -8.70 22.04
N ILE A 58 0.21 -8.63 22.17
CA ILE A 58 -0.66 -8.31 21.05
C ILE A 58 -1.11 -6.86 21.16
N SER A 59 -0.93 -6.09 20.09
CA SER A 59 -1.34 -4.69 20.00
C SER A 59 -2.43 -4.53 18.95
N PHE A 60 -3.40 -3.65 19.21
CA PHE A 60 -4.53 -3.36 18.33
C PHE A 60 -4.46 -1.91 17.87
N LEU A 61 -4.63 -1.69 16.57
CA LEU A 61 -4.55 -0.38 15.94
C LEU A 61 -5.74 -0.20 14.99
N ASP A 62 -6.22 1.03 14.85
CA ASP A 62 -7.24 1.40 13.84
C ASP A 62 -6.62 1.71 12.46
N ASP A 63 -7.46 2.09 11.48
CA ASP A 63 -7.03 2.47 10.12
C ASP A 63 -6.00 3.61 10.08
N ASN A 64 -5.97 4.47 11.10
CA ASN A 64 -5.00 5.58 11.19
C ASN A 64 -3.73 5.19 11.96
N GLY A 65 -3.63 3.93 12.42
CA GLY A 65 -2.55 3.48 13.28
C GLY A 65 -2.68 3.97 14.73
N ALA A 66 -3.85 4.48 15.14
CA ALA A 66 -4.06 4.89 16.51
C ALA A 66 -4.30 3.64 17.40
N PRO A 67 -3.76 3.60 18.63
CA PRO A 67 -4.00 2.48 19.55
C PRO A 67 -5.49 2.29 19.84
N LEU A 68 -5.99 1.08 19.63
CA LEU A 68 -7.39 0.72 19.81
C LEU A 68 -7.58 0.00 21.14
N VAL A 69 -8.14 0.69 22.14
CA VAL A 69 -8.33 0.13 23.50
C VAL A 69 -9.47 -0.88 23.49
N VAL A 70 -9.14 -2.18 23.58
CA VAL A 70 -10.12 -3.27 23.60
C VAL A 70 -10.33 -3.79 25.02
N THR A 71 -11.55 -4.26 25.31
CA THR A 71 -11.77 -5.13 26.46
C THR A 71 -11.42 -6.56 26.09
N SER A 72 -10.84 -7.31 27.02
CA SER A 72 -10.48 -8.71 26.76
C SER A 72 -10.63 -9.60 28.00
N ASN A 73 -10.45 -10.90 27.82
CA ASN A 73 -10.36 -11.86 28.91
C ASN A 73 -8.98 -11.90 29.60
N LEU A 74 -8.06 -10.98 29.28
CA LEU A 74 -6.71 -10.92 29.87
C LEU A 74 -6.55 -9.82 30.95
N GLY A 75 -7.58 -9.01 31.20
CA GLY A 75 -7.54 -7.99 32.25
C GLY A 75 -8.22 -6.70 31.82
N ASP A 76 -7.71 -5.59 32.35
CA ASP A 76 -8.25 -4.25 32.11
C ASP A 76 -8.20 -3.86 30.62
N PRO A 77 -9.14 -3.00 30.16
CA PRO A 77 -9.13 -2.51 28.80
C PRO A 77 -7.79 -1.89 28.41
N SER A 78 -7.22 -2.37 27.30
CA SER A 78 -5.91 -1.93 26.84
C SER A 78 -5.79 -2.09 25.33
N ALA A 79 -4.99 -1.23 24.70
CA ALA A 79 -4.60 -1.38 23.30
C ALA A 79 -3.46 -2.39 23.11
N VAL A 80 -2.76 -2.75 24.20
CA VAL A 80 -1.67 -3.73 24.22
C VAL A 80 -1.92 -4.72 25.34
N LEU A 81 -2.11 -5.99 25.00
CA LEU A 81 -2.29 -7.08 25.96
C LEU A 81 -0.98 -7.85 26.07
N SER A 82 -0.46 -7.97 27.30
CA SER A 82 0.74 -8.76 27.60
C SER A 82 0.34 -10.10 28.21
N PHE A 83 1.02 -11.17 27.81
CA PHE A 83 0.76 -12.50 28.34
C PHE A 83 1.96 -13.44 28.14
N ASP A 84 1.96 -14.51 28.92
CA ASP A 84 2.94 -15.60 28.85
C ASP A 84 2.27 -16.90 28.38
N LEU A 85 3.05 -17.82 27.84
CA LEU A 85 2.59 -19.13 27.35
C LEU A 85 3.46 -20.26 27.90
N GLU A 86 2.84 -21.21 28.58
CA GLU A 86 3.49 -22.47 28.95
C GLU A 86 3.74 -23.38 27.73
N PRO A 87 4.67 -24.36 27.81
CA PRO A 87 4.86 -25.35 26.75
C PRO A 87 3.56 -26.08 26.39
N GLY A 88 3.22 -26.11 25.09
CA GLY A 88 1.99 -26.74 24.58
C GLY A 88 0.70 -25.94 24.87
N GLU A 89 0.77 -24.82 25.58
CA GLU A 89 -0.40 -24.00 25.87
C GLU A 89 -0.95 -23.36 24.59
N THR A 90 -2.27 -23.31 24.46
CA THR A 90 -2.97 -22.40 23.55
C THR A 90 -3.79 -21.41 24.35
N LYS A 91 -3.44 -20.13 24.25
CA LYS A 91 -4.21 -19.05 24.89
C LYS A 91 -5.20 -18.48 23.89
N THR A 92 -6.47 -18.44 24.29
CA THR A 92 -7.53 -17.77 23.53
C THR A 92 -7.73 -16.36 24.08
N ILE A 93 -7.54 -15.35 23.24
CA ILE A 93 -7.71 -13.94 23.54
C ILE A 93 -8.97 -13.46 22.82
N ARG A 94 -10.00 -13.11 23.58
CA ARG A 94 -11.27 -12.61 23.04
C ARG A 94 -11.29 -11.10 23.24
N ALA A 95 -11.02 -10.36 22.17
CA ALA A 95 -11.01 -8.91 22.20
C ALA A 95 -12.35 -8.36 21.68
N THR A 96 -12.86 -7.32 22.32
CA THR A 96 -14.08 -6.64 21.89
C THR A 96 -13.99 -5.12 22.10
N LEU A 97 -14.81 -4.40 21.33
CA LEU A 97 -15.13 -3.00 21.58
C LEU A 97 -16.62 -2.86 21.88
N SER A 98 -16.95 -1.94 22.78
CA SER A 98 -18.32 -1.54 23.02
C SER A 98 -18.79 -0.58 21.90
N GLY A 99 -20.04 -0.72 21.49
CA GLY A 99 -20.67 0.16 20.50
C GLY A 99 -21.12 -0.54 19.22
N ASN A 100 -21.98 0.16 18.48
CA ASN A 100 -22.57 -0.34 17.23
C ASN A 100 -21.79 0.10 15.99
N THR A 101 -20.79 0.96 16.14
CA THR A 101 -19.94 1.42 15.04
C THR A 101 -18.86 0.38 14.79
N THR A 102 -18.70 -0.02 13.53
CA THR A 102 -17.58 -0.87 13.13
C THR A 102 -16.30 -0.04 13.05
N ILE A 103 -15.24 -0.52 13.68
CA ILE A 103 -13.89 0.03 13.59
C ILE A 103 -13.02 -1.06 12.97
N ALA A 104 -12.38 -0.71 11.84
CA ALA A 104 -11.40 -1.54 11.16
C ALA A 104 -9.98 -1.13 11.56
N GLY A 105 -9.02 -2.01 11.25
CA GLY A 105 -7.62 -1.79 11.56
C GLY A 105 -6.84 -3.09 11.46
N TYR A 106 -5.77 -3.22 12.24
CA TYR A 106 -4.89 -4.39 12.23
C TYR A 106 -4.36 -4.69 13.65
N ALA A 107 -3.87 -5.92 13.86
CA ALA A 107 -3.14 -6.29 15.07
C ALA A 107 -1.71 -6.68 14.77
N THR A 108 -0.84 -6.51 15.77
CA THR A 108 0.54 -7.01 15.72
C THR A 108 0.82 -7.91 16.90
N LEU A 109 1.47 -9.05 16.68
CA LEU A 109 2.00 -9.90 17.74
C LEU A 109 3.52 -9.72 17.81
N ARG A 110 4.02 -9.22 18.94
CA ARG A 110 5.44 -9.14 19.26
C ARG A 110 5.83 -10.31 20.15
N ARG A 111 6.89 -11.02 19.77
CA ARG A 111 7.51 -12.08 20.58
C ARG A 111 9.03 -12.03 20.47
N LEU A 112 9.74 -12.64 21.42
CA LEU A 112 11.18 -12.84 21.26
C LEU A 112 11.47 -13.74 20.05
N ILE A 113 12.59 -13.54 19.36
CA ILE A 113 12.97 -14.38 18.21
C ILE A 113 13.08 -15.88 18.57
N THR A 114 13.41 -16.18 19.83
CA THR A 114 13.51 -17.55 20.35
C THR A 114 12.16 -18.15 20.76
N CYS A 115 11.11 -17.35 20.88
CA CYS A 115 9.77 -17.83 21.23
C CYS A 115 9.16 -18.52 20.00
N PRO A 116 8.77 -19.80 20.04
CA PRO A 116 8.25 -20.50 18.88
C PRO A 116 6.75 -20.28 18.66
N ALA A 117 6.14 -19.31 19.37
CA ALA A 117 4.70 -19.12 19.34
C ALA A 117 4.18 -18.79 17.94
N THR A 118 3.09 -19.45 17.58
CA THR A 118 2.31 -19.18 16.37
C THR A 118 0.92 -18.71 16.77
N ALA A 119 0.25 -18.04 15.85
CA ALA A 119 -1.07 -17.50 16.14
C ALA A 119 -1.99 -17.51 14.92
N THR A 120 -3.27 -17.69 15.21
CA THR A 120 -4.37 -17.61 14.25
C THR A 120 -5.43 -16.69 14.82
N MET A 121 -6.03 -15.86 13.98
CA MET A 121 -7.16 -15.03 14.32
C MET A 121 -8.43 -15.60 13.69
N MET A 122 -9.55 -15.51 14.39
CA MET A 122 -10.88 -15.74 13.84
C MET A 122 -11.61 -14.40 13.77
N VAL A 123 -11.92 -13.94 12.56
CA VAL A 123 -12.79 -12.78 12.34
C VAL A 123 -14.22 -13.28 12.14
N ARG A 124 -15.18 -12.61 12.77
CA ARG A 124 -16.58 -13.04 12.73
C ARG A 124 -17.51 -11.85 12.63
N PHE A 125 -18.52 -11.98 11.77
CA PHE A 125 -19.67 -11.08 11.72
C PHE A 125 -20.94 -11.78 12.23
N LYS A 126 -21.63 -11.13 13.14
CA LYS A 126 -22.91 -11.56 13.70
C LYS A 126 -23.99 -10.53 13.43
N SER A 127 -25.20 -11.01 13.16
CA SER A 127 -26.43 -10.23 13.25
C SER A 127 -27.31 -10.83 14.35
N GLY A 128 -27.50 -10.08 15.43
CA GLY A 128 -28.10 -10.63 16.66
C GLY A 128 -27.29 -11.80 17.21
N SER A 129 -27.94 -12.95 17.45
CA SER A 129 -27.28 -14.17 17.92
C SER A 129 -26.69 -15.03 16.79
N GLN A 130 -27.04 -14.73 15.54
CA GLN A 130 -26.65 -15.55 14.39
C GLN A 130 -25.28 -15.13 13.86
N VAL A 131 -24.40 -16.11 13.65
CA VAL A 131 -23.15 -15.93 12.90
C VAL A 131 -23.49 -15.97 11.42
N LEU A 132 -23.28 -14.85 10.72
CA LEU A 132 -23.53 -14.76 9.28
C LEU A 132 -22.30 -15.16 8.48
N THR A 133 -21.11 -14.79 8.96
CA THR A 133 -19.84 -15.25 8.39
C THR A 133 -18.74 -15.30 9.45
N GLN A 134 -17.78 -16.19 9.27
CA GLN A 134 -16.56 -16.25 10.06
C GLN A 134 -15.42 -16.82 9.23
N LEU A 135 -14.20 -16.37 9.51
CA LEU A 135 -13.01 -16.80 8.80
C LEU A 135 -11.82 -16.88 9.73
N GLY A 136 -11.03 -17.95 9.60
CA GLY A 136 -9.74 -18.09 10.26
C GLY A 136 -8.62 -17.55 9.39
N LEU A 137 -7.78 -16.70 9.95
CA LEU A 137 -6.63 -16.07 9.30
C LEU A 137 -5.36 -16.36 10.09
N PRO A 138 -4.35 -17.01 9.50
CA PRO A 138 -3.07 -17.18 10.17
C PRO A 138 -2.37 -15.83 10.31
N GLN A 139 -1.51 -15.71 11.33
CA GLN A 139 -0.57 -14.60 11.40
C GLN A 139 0.26 -14.53 10.11
N GLN A 140 0.62 -13.31 9.70
CA GLN A 140 1.48 -13.07 8.54
C GLN A 140 2.84 -12.58 9.01
N TYR A 141 3.92 -13.16 8.45
CA TYR A 141 5.22 -12.52 8.53
C TYR A 141 5.24 -11.36 7.55
N THR A 142 5.81 -10.24 7.97
CA THR A 142 5.84 -9.05 7.13
C THR A 142 7.02 -9.13 6.18
N VAL A 143 6.72 -9.18 4.90
CA VAL A 143 7.70 -9.14 3.81
C VAL A 143 7.45 -7.90 2.95
N GLN A 144 8.33 -7.65 1.97
CA GLN A 144 8.24 -6.49 1.07
C GLN A 144 7.39 -6.76 -0.17
N HIS A 145 6.93 -8.00 -0.38
CA HIS A 145 6.19 -8.37 -1.58
C HIS A 145 5.34 -9.63 -1.33
N TYR A 146 4.13 -9.66 -1.89
CA TYR A 146 3.22 -10.81 -1.83
C TYR A 146 2.61 -11.07 -3.20
N SER A 147 2.21 -12.32 -3.43
CA SER A 147 1.34 -12.72 -4.54
C SER A 147 0.09 -13.41 -4.02
N PHE A 148 -1.02 -13.25 -4.76
CA PHE A 148 -2.32 -13.76 -4.36
C PHE A 148 -3.23 -13.93 -5.58
N PRO A 149 -4.16 -14.89 -5.60
CA PRO A 149 -5.10 -15.02 -6.69
C PRO A 149 -6.18 -13.94 -6.59
N VAL A 150 -6.59 -13.42 -7.74
CA VAL A 150 -7.60 -12.38 -7.85
C VAL A 150 -8.73 -12.87 -8.75
N GLU A 151 -9.96 -12.71 -8.26
CA GLU A 151 -11.17 -12.94 -9.02
C GLU A 151 -12.12 -11.76 -8.84
N VAL A 152 -12.62 -11.25 -9.96
CA VAL A 152 -13.72 -10.29 -10.03
C VAL A 152 -14.70 -10.85 -11.05
N ASP A 153 -15.86 -11.28 -10.58
CA ASP A 153 -16.94 -11.79 -11.42
C ASP A 153 -18.29 -11.25 -10.91
N PRO A 154 -18.82 -10.18 -11.53
CA PRO A 154 -20.12 -9.62 -11.17
C PRO A 154 -21.28 -10.61 -11.34
N SER A 155 -21.17 -11.56 -12.28
CA SER A 155 -22.23 -12.55 -12.52
C SER A 155 -22.34 -13.57 -11.39
N ALA A 156 -21.21 -13.89 -10.76
CA ALA A 156 -21.13 -14.74 -9.56
C ALA A 156 -21.23 -13.95 -8.24
N SER A 157 -21.32 -12.61 -8.29
CA SER A 157 -21.19 -11.74 -7.11
C SER A 157 -19.89 -12.00 -6.33
N THR A 158 -18.80 -12.19 -7.08
CA THR A 158 -17.47 -12.51 -6.56
C THR A 158 -16.53 -11.33 -6.71
N ASN A 159 -15.79 -11.03 -5.65
CA ASN A 159 -14.74 -10.02 -5.67
C ASN A 159 -13.65 -10.36 -4.65
N THR A 160 -12.39 -10.26 -5.04
CA THR A 160 -11.27 -10.28 -4.12
C THR A 160 -11.16 -8.92 -3.41
N GLY A 161 -11.06 -8.94 -2.09
CA GLY A 161 -10.68 -7.80 -1.27
C GLY A 161 -9.28 -7.97 -0.69
N ILE A 162 -8.60 -6.86 -0.48
CA ILE A 162 -7.31 -6.82 0.20
C ILE A 162 -7.39 -5.97 1.45
N ALA A 163 -6.51 -6.25 2.40
CA ALA A 163 -6.18 -5.34 3.49
C ALA A 163 -4.66 -5.21 3.61
N VAL A 164 -4.20 -3.97 3.77
CA VAL A 164 -2.79 -3.60 3.80
C VAL A 164 -2.54 -2.80 5.07
N ALA A 165 -1.52 -3.17 5.84
CA ALA A 165 -1.08 -2.46 7.02
C ALA A 165 0.38 -2.02 6.86
N ASN A 166 0.70 -0.76 7.21
CA ASN A 166 2.04 -0.19 7.23
C ASN A 166 2.58 -0.08 8.68
N PRO A 167 2.91 -1.18 9.36
CA PRO A 167 3.37 -1.16 10.74
C PRO A 167 4.73 -0.46 10.89
N THR A 168 4.96 0.16 12.05
CA THR A 168 6.20 0.93 12.31
C THR A 168 7.30 0.13 13.02
N PHE A 169 6.98 -1.01 13.65
CA PHE A 169 7.89 -1.96 14.31
C PHE A 169 9.11 -1.39 15.06
N GLY A 170 8.99 -0.19 15.65
CA GLY A 170 10.09 0.49 16.34
C GLY A 170 11.21 1.01 15.42
N ALA A 171 11.08 0.88 14.10
CA ALA A 171 11.92 1.58 13.13
C ALA A 171 11.42 3.01 12.94
N THR A 172 12.24 3.89 12.34
CA THR A 172 11.80 5.25 11.99
C THR A 172 10.51 5.18 11.16
N PRO A 173 9.37 5.68 11.67
CA PRO A 173 8.09 5.63 10.97
C PRO A 173 8.20 6.32 9.62
N LYS A 174 7.78 5.65 8.54
CA LYS A 174 7.72 6.25 7.19
C LYS A 174 6.41 5.90 6.50
N ALA A 175 5.90 6.85 5.73
CA ALA A 175 4.89 6.54 4.73
C ALA A 175 5.49 5.58 3.69
N GLN A 176 4.66 4.71 3.15
CA GLN A 176 5.07 3.73 2.14
C GLN A 176 4.09 3.78 0.98
N THR A 177 4.63 3.71 -0.23
CA THR A 177 3.85 3.51 -1.45
C THR A 177 3.95 2.04 -1.83
N PHE A 178 2.80 1.40 -1.95
CA PHE A 178 2.61 0.03 -2.40
C PHE A 178 2.34 0.04 -3.90
N VAL A 179 3.02 -0.82 -4.63
CA VAL A 179 2.74 -1.11 -6.04
C VAL A 179 1.85 -2.34 -6.07
N ILE A 180 0.72 -2.29 -6.78
CA ILE A 180 -0.20 -3.43 -6.92
C ILE A 180 -0.37 -3.71 -8.40
N THR A 181 -0.08 -4.93 -8.84
CA THR A 181 -0.11 -5.33 -10.25
C THR A 181 -1.05 -6.52 -10.45
N LEU A 182 -1.88 -6.46 -11.48
CA LEU A 182 -2.74 -7.55 -11.93
C LEU A 182 -2.12 -8.23 -13.15
N ILE A 183 -1.99 -9.55 -13.09
CA ILE A 183 -1.31 -10.38 -14.08
C ILE A 183 -2.32 -11.43 -14.59
N ARG A 184 -2.54 -11.45 -15.90
CA ARG A 184 -3.41 -12.42 -16.56
C ARG A 184 -2.80 -13.84 -16.49
N PRO A 185 -3.62 -14.90 -16.68
CA PRO A 185 -3.11 -16.28 -16.67
C PRO A 185 -2.06 -16.59 -17.74
N ASP A 186 -1.97 -15.78 -18.80
CA ASP A 186 -0.94 -15.89 -19.84
C ASP A 186 0.39 -15.19 -19.47
N GLY A 187 0.46 -14.60 -18.27
CA GLY A 187 1.61 -13.86 -17.76
C GLY A 187 1.63 -12.38 -18.15
N SER A 188 0.71 -11.90 -19.00
CA SER A 188 0.68 -10.48 -19.36
C SER A 188 0.16 -9.61 -18.21
N VAL A 189 0.75 -8.42 -18.03
CA VAL A 189 0.21 -7.42 -17.09
C VAL A 189 -1.13 -6.87 -17.64
N GLU A 190 -2.18 -6.95 -16.83
CA GLU A 190 -3.48 -6.34 -17.10
C GLU A 190 -3.46 -4.85 -16.74
N ALA A 191 -3.06 -4.56 -15.50
CA ALA A 191 -3.03 -3.22 -14.95
C ALA A 191 -2.08 -3.17 -13.74
N PHE A 192 -1.60 -1.99 -13.39
CA PHE A 192 -0.98 -1.75 -12.11
C PHE A 192 -1.44 -0.41 -11.54
N THR A 193 -1.33 -0.25 -10.23
CA THR A 193 -1.69 0.96 -9.49
C THR A 193 -0.76 1.15 -8.31
N THR A 194 -0.85 2.30 -7.66
CA THR A 194 -0.10 2.56 -6.42
C THR A 194 -1.03 3.04 -5.32
N LEU A 195 -0.80 2.57 -4.10
CA LEU A 195 -1.51 2.97 -2.89
C LEU A 195 -0.49 3.53 -1.90
N THR A 196 -0.75 4.67 -1.26
CA THR A 196 0.14 5.21 -0.22
C THR A 196 -0.52 5.13 1.14
N LEU A 197 0.17 4.58 2.13
CA LEU A 197 -0.26 4.62 3.52
C LEU A 197 0.72 5.41 4.40
N PRO A 198 0.21 6.22 5.35
CA PRO A 198 1.05 6.85 6.36
C PRO A 198 1.70 5.79 7.27
N PRO A 199 2.72 6.15 8.07
CA PRO A 199 3.25 5.24 9.07
C PRO A 199 2.14 4.80 10.05
N GLY A 200 2.01 3.50 10.28
CA GLY A 200 0.93 2.91 11.09
C GLY A 200 -0.41 2.81 10.36
N GLY A 201 -0.54 3.36 9.14
CA GLY A 201 -1.78 3.35 8.40
C GLY A 201 -2.21 1.95 7.98
N HIS A 202 -3.52 1.74 7.90
CA HIS A 202 -4.14 0.53 7.39
C HIS A 202 -5.30 0.91 6.46
N THR A 203 -5.56 0.08 5.46
CA THR A 203 -6.76 0.19 4.64
C THR A 203 -7.19 -1.16 4.12
N SER A 204 -8.48 -1.30 3.82
CA SER A 204 -9.00 -2.42 3.07
C SER A 204 -10.00 -1.99 2.01
N MET A 205 -10.05 -2.77 0.94
CA MET A 205 -10.69 -2.40 -0.32
C MET A 205 -10.91 -3.64 -1.19
N MET A 206 -11.98 -3.61 -1.97
CA MET A 206 -12.21 -4.59 -3.03
C MET A 206 -11.32 -4.25 -4.24
N MET A 207 -10.98 -5.23 -5.08
CA MET A 207 -10.21 -4.95 -6.30
C MET A 207 -10.90 -3.96 -7.24
N THR A 208 -12.23 -3.91 -7.21
CA THR A 208 -13.03 -2.95 -7.96
C THR A 208 -13.16 -1.58 -7.28
N ASP A 209 -12.47 -1.34 -6.16
CA ASP A 209 -12.45 -0.03 -5.52
C ASP A 209 -11.81 0.99 -6.48
N PRO A 210 -12.44 2.15 -6.71
CA PRO A 210 -11.90 3.18 -7.62
C PRO A 210 -10.50 3.68 -7.25
N ARG A 211 -10.11 3.55 -5.97
CA ARG A 211 -8.75 3.88 -5.51
C ARG A 211 -7.70 2.87 -5.98
N LEU A 212 -8.12 1.68 -6.41
CA LEU A 212 -7.25 0.65 -7.00
C LEU A 212 -7.39 0.63 -8.52
N PHE A 213 -8.52 0.10 -8.99
CA PHE A 213 -8.76 -0.19 -10.41
C PHE A 213 -10.18 0.23 -10.79
N PRO A 214 -10.42 1.53 -11.07
CA PRO A 214 -11.76 2.08 -11.29
C PRO A 214 -12.49 1.49 -12.51
N ASN A 215 -11.75 0.90 -13.45
CA ASN A 215 -12.29 0.30 -14.67
C ASN A 215 -12.27 -1.24 -14.66
N LEU A 216 -11.92 -1.87 -13.54
CA LEU A 216 -11.88 -3.34 -13.44
C LEU A 216 -13.29 -3.89 -13.27
N THR A 217 -13.81 -4.54 -14.30
CA THR A 217 -15.17 -5.13 -14.25
C THR A 217 -15.15 -6.65 -14.12
N THR A 218 -14.20 -7.33 -14.76
CA THR A 218 -14.07 -8.78 -14.71
C THR A 218 -12.60 -9.15 -14.82
N PHE A 219 -12.13 -10.04 -13.96
CA PHE A 219 -10.74 -10.47 -13.94
C PHE A 219 -10.61 -11.82 -13.25
N ALA A 220 -9.71 -12.66 -13.75
CA ALA A 220 -9.26 -13.87 -13.08
C ALA A 220 -7.77 -14.05 -13.37
N GLY A 221 -6.94 -14.08 -12.34
CA GLY A 221 -5.49 -14.12 -12.49
C GLY A 221 -4.75 -13.96 -11.18
N THR A 222 -3.56 -13.40 -11.23
CA THR A 222 -2.70 -13.17 -10.06
C THR A 222 -2.55 -11.68 -9.79
N GLY A 223 -2.69 -11.29 -8.52
CA GLY A 223 -2.26 -10.00 -8.02
C GLY A 223 -0.88 -10.11 -7.38
N THR A 224 -0.04 -9.09 -7.56
CA THR A 224 1.13 -8.84 -6.72
C THR A 224 0.97 -7.53 -5.97
N ILE A 225 1.56 -7.45 -4.79
CA ILE A 225 1.71 -6.20 -4.05
C ILE A 225 3.12 -6.10 -3.48
N SER A 226 3.79 -4.97 -3.68
CA SER A 226 5.18 -4.75 -3.26
C SER A 226 5.38 -3.37 -2.66
N ALA A 227 6.37 -3.20 -1.78
CA ALA A 227 6.75 -1.90 -1.22
C ALA A 227 8.23 -1.86 -0.80
N ALA A 228 8.74 -0.65 -0.56
CA ALA A 228 10.13 -0.45 -0.18
C ALA A 228 10.51 -1.09 1.18
N ARG A 229 9.57 -1.31 2.08
CA ARG A 229 9.78 -1.92 3.41
C ARG A 229 8.70 -2.95 3.70
N GLN A 230 8.95 -3.77 4.71
CA GLN A 230 8.04 -4.83 5.14
C GLN A 230 6.66 -4.26 5.53
N PHE A 231 5.60 -4.99 5.21
CA PHE A 231 4.22 -4.63 5.52
C PHE A 231 3.36 -5.85 5.82
N GLY A 232 2.17 -5.64 6.38
CA GLY A 232 1.19 -6.70 6.60
C GLY A 232 0.18 -6.75 5.46
N PHE A 233 -0.13 -7.94 4.94
CA PHE A 233 -1.04 -8.12 3.83
C PHE A 233 -1.96 -9.34 4.00
N VAL A 234 -3.23 -9.19 3.62
CA VAL A 234 -4.14 -10.33 3.44
C VAL A 234 -5.04 -10.06 2.24
N ALA A 235 -5.35 -11.12 1.50
CA ALA A 235 -6.37 -11.12 0.46
C ALA A 235 -7.48 -12.11 0.83
N LEU A 236 -8.72 -11.70 0.62
CA LEU A 236 -9.93 -12.46 0.90
C LEU A 236 -10.82 -12.49 -0.33
N ARG A 237 -11.50 -13.60 -0.59
CA ARG A 237 -12.55 -13.68 -1.60
C ARG A 237 -13.90 -13.47 -0.94
N LEU A 238 -14.70 -12.55 -1.46
CA LEU A 238 -16.10 -12.38 -1.10
C LEU A 238 -16.95 -12.96 -2.22
N GLU A 239 -17.84 -13.90 -1.90
CA GLU A 239 -18.79 -14.50 -2.84
C GLU A 239 -20.19 -14.52 -2.23
N GLY A 240 -21.14 -13.80 -2.83
CA GLY A 240 -22.53 -13.78 -2.36
C GLY A 240 -22.71 -13.35 -0.89
N GLY A 241 -21.77 -12.57 -0.34
CA GLY A 241 -21.76 -12.14 1.07
C GLY A 241 -20.99 -13.06 2.04
N ALA A 242 -20.43 -14.17 1.58
CA ALA A 242 -19.61 -15.07 2.37
C ALA A 242 -18.11 -14.80 2.16
N LEU A 243 -17.35 -14.78 3.26
CA LEU A 243 -15.90 -14.64 3.23
C LEU A 243 -15.22 -16.00 3.02
N GLY A 244 -14.26 -16.04 2.10
CA GLY A 244 -13.28 -17.11 1.95
C GLY A 244 -11.86 -16.55 1.98
N THR A 245 -10.90 -17.32 2.47
CA THR A 245 -9.49 -17.00 2.26
C THR A 245 -9.08 -17.36 0.85
N VAL A 246 -8.17 -16.57 0.30
CA VAL A 246 -7.32 -17.01 -0.80
C VAL A 246 -5.92 -17.27 -0.28
N ALA A 247 -5.15 -18.10 -1.00
CA ALA A 247 -3.73 -18.26 -0.70
C ALA A 247 -3.02 -16.92 -0.90
N VAL A 248 -2.21 -16.54 0.07
CA VAL A 248 -1.27 -15.43 -0.04
C VAL A 248 0.09 -16.07 0.11
N ASP A 249 0.91 -15.93 -0.92
CA ASP A 249 2.26 -16.44 -0.92
C ASP A 249 3.21 -15.26 -0.71
N GLU A 250 4.16 -15.44 0.21
CA GLU A 250 5.33 -14.57 0.31
C GLU A 250 6.11 -14.79 -0.99
N GLY A 251 6.31 -13.76 -1.80
CA GLY A 251 6.95 -13.90 -3.12
C GLY A 251 6.33 -13.02 -4.20
N SER A 252 7.14 -12.63 -5.18
CA SER A 252 6.68 -11.86 -6.35
C SER A 252 6.09 -12.81 -7.40
N VAL A 253 5.90 -12.38 -8.65
CA VAL A 253 5.72 -13.30 -9.79
C VAL A 253 6.70 -12.83 -10.86
N LEU A 254 7.18 -13.74 -11.72
CA LEU A 254 8.18 -13.42 -12.75
C LEU A 254 7.78 -12.31 -13.76
N PRO A 255 6.52 -12.14 -14.18
CA PRO A 255 6.20 -11.20 -15.27
C PRO A 255 6.55 -9.72 -15.05
N PRO A 256 6.42 -9.14 -13.84
CA PRO A 256 6.99 -7.81 -13.54
C PRO A 256 8.50 -7.67 -13.81
N ALA A 257 9.26 -8.79 -13.78
CA ALA A 257 10.71 -8.79 -13.82
C ALA A 257 11.32 -9.35 -15.11
N GLN A 258 10.60 -10.15 -15.91
CA GLN A 258 11.17 -10.72 -17.13
C GLN A 258 11.26 -9.67 -18.24
N ILE A 259 12.50 -9.35 -18.61
CA ILE A 259 12.82 -8.41 -19.67
C ILE A 259 13.30 -9.17 -20.89
N ASP A 260 12.67 -8.92 -22.05
CA ASP A 260 13.06 -9.48 -23.34
C ASP A 260 14.08 -8.55 -24.04
N VAL A 261 15.29 -8.45 -23.46
CA VAL A 261 16.45 -7.78 -24.07
C VAL A 261 17.67 -8.69 -24.02
N ALA A 262 18.62 -8.48 -24.93
CA ALA A 262 19.85 -9.25 -24.94
C ALA A 262 20.68 -8.97 -23.66
N PRO A 263 21.22 -10.01 -22.98
CA PRO A 263 22.05 -9.80 -21.81
C PRO A 263 23.36 -9.14 -22.19
N SER A 264 23.75 -8.14 -21.41
CA SER A 264 25.10 -7.58 -21.39
C SER A 264 25.93 -8.27 -20.30
N GLN A 265 27.25 -8.20 -20.39
CA GLN A 265 28.13 -8.62 -19.31
C GLN A 265 28.43 -7.41 -18.41
N GLU A 266 28.63 -7.67 -17.12
CA GLU A 266 29.18 -6.65 -16.23
C GLU A 266 30.56 -6.18 -16.70
N THR A 267 30.97 -4.99 -16.24
CA THR A 267 32.27 -4.39 -16.54
C THR A 267 32.97 -3.98 -15.25
N GLU A 268 34.09 -4.62 -14.98
CA GLU A 268 34.95 -4.35 -13.82
C GLU A 268 35.97 -3.21 -14.08
N PRO A 269 36.36 -2.44 -13.05
CA PRO A 269 35.90 -2.52 -11.67
C PRO A 269 34.53 -1.87 -11.47
N ASN A 270 33.61 -2.53 -10.77
CA ASN A 270 32.36 -1.97 -10.29
C ASN A 270 32.15 -2.16 -8.76
N ASP A 271 33.24 -2.44 -8.04
CA ASP A 271 33.31 -2.75 -6.59
C ASP A 271 32.80 -1.65 -5.63
N SER A 272 32.52 -0.45 -6.15
CA SER A 272 32.15 0.70 -5.33
C SER A 272 31.17 1.62 -6.03
N ARG A 273 30.43 2.41 -5.25
CA ARG A 273 29.47 3.39 -5.77
C ARG A 273 30.08 4.40 -6.75
N GLY A 274 31.35 4.75 -6.57
CA GLY A 274 32.08 5.66 -7.47
C GLY A 274 32.51 5.02 -8.79
N GLN A 275 32.46 3.69 -8.87
CA GLN A 275 32.81 2.87 -10.04
C GLN A 275 31.58 2.19 -10.65
N ALA A 276 30.38 2.53 -10.18
CA ALA A 276 29.15 1.85 -10.56
C ALA A 276 28.95 1.85 -12.09
N GLN A 277 28.69 0.66 -12.66
CA GLN A 277 28.41 0.51 -14.09
C GLN A 277 27.07 1.19 -14.44
N PRO A 278 27.04 2.18 -15.35
CA PRO A 278 25.80 2.84 -15.73
C PRO A 278 24.92 1.92 -16.59
N LEU A 279 23.63 1.85 -16.26
CA LEU A 279 22.60 1.11 -16.96
C LEU A 279 21.67 2.03 -17.74
N THR A 280 21.28 1.60 -18.94
CA THR A 280 20.13 2.13 -19.67
C THR A 280 18.98 1.16 -19.48
N LEU A 281 17.87 1.60 -18.89
CA LEU A 281 16.72 0.74 -18.60
C LEU A 281 15.78 0.63 -19.82
N PRO A 282 15.18 -0.55 -20.07
CA PRO A 282 15.36 -1.80 -19.33
C PRO A 282 16.72 -2.46 -19.62
N ALA A 283 17.29 -3.13 -18.61
CA ALA A 283 18.62 -3.73 -18.65
C ALA A 283 18.60 -5.19 -18.17
N LEU A 284 19.41 -6.01 -18.86
CA LEU A 284 19.73 -7.38 -18.46
C LEU A 284 21.25 -7.52 -18.40
N VAL A 285 21.78 -7.89 -17.24
CA VAL A 285 23.23 -7.96 -16.99
C VAL A 285 23.59 -9.28 -16.34
N ASP A 286 24.52 -10.03 -16.94
CA ASP A 286 25.14 -11.18 -16.29
C ASP A 286 26.38 -10.71 -15.51
N GLY A 287 26.52 -11.13 -14.26
CA GLY A 287 27.63 -10.76 -13.38
C GLY A 287 28.10 -11.87 -12.46
N THR A 288 29.19 -11.63 -11.73
CA THR A 288 29.85 -12.58 -10.83
C THR A 288 30.46 -11.86 -9.64
N ILE A 289 30.03 -12.20 -8.42
CA ILE A 289 30.70 -11.75 -7.20
C ILE A 289 32.04 -12.50 -7.07
N SER A 290 33.10 -11.90 -7.63
CA SER A 290 34.38 -12.61 -7.87
C SER A 290 35.27 -12.76 -6.63
N ALA A 291 35.06 -11.93 -5.60
CA ALA A 291 35.88 -11.87 -4.39
C ALA A 291 35.05 -12.04 -3.11
N PHE A 292 35.70 -12.53 -2.04
CA PHE A 292 35.12 -12.51 -0.70
C PHE A 292 34.81 -11.07 -0.28
N THR A 293 33.63 -10.82 0.28
CA THR A 293 33.04 -9.47 0.52
C THR A 293 32.88 -8.60 -0.73
N GLY A 294 32.98 -9.20 -1.92
CA GLY A 294 32.77 -8.53 -3.21
C GLY A 294 31.36 -7.97 -3.35
N GLN A 295 31.24 -6.87 -4.10
CA GLN A 295 30.00 -6.14 -4.27
C GLN A 295 29.98 -5.53 -5.66
N ASP A 296 28.91 -5.70 -6.41
CA ASP A 296 28.84 -5.10 -7.74
C ASP A 296 27.85 -3.94 -7.68
N PHE A 297 28.29 -2.77 -8.15
CA PHE A 297 27.44 -1.57 -8.23
C PHE A 297 27.04 -1.27 -9.66
N PHE A 298 25.75 -1.04 -9.84
CA PHE A 298 25.14 -0.53 -11.05
C PHE A 298 24.47 0.81 -10.76
N SER A 299 24.36 1.71 -11.74
CA SER A 299 23.69 2.99 -11.57
C SER A 299 22.71 3.29 -12.69
N PHE A 300 21.63 4.00 -12.37
CA PHE A 300 20.68 4.51 -13.37
C PHE A 300 20.09 5.83 -12.89
N THR A 301 19.51 6.60 -13.80
CA THR A 301 18.77 7.83 -13.46
C THR A 301 17.28 7.52 -13.45
N GLY A 302 16.58 7.94 -12.41
CA GLY A 302 15.13 7.79 -12.29
C GLY A 302 14.45 9.09 -11.86
N LYS A 303 13.13 9.15 -12.06
CA LYS A 303 12.30 10.26 -11.60
C LYS A 303 11.46 9.83 -10.42
N GLN A 304 11.09 10.80 -9.58
CA GLN A 304 10.09 10.61 -8.54
C GLN A 304 8.83 10.02 -9.16
N GLY A 305 8.32 8.94 -8.57
CA GLY A 305 7.12 8.27 -9.06
C GLY A 305 7.38 7.14 -10.05
N ASP A 306 8.58 6.99 -10.62
CA ASP A 306 8.90 5.80 -11.41
C ASP A 306 8.83 4.55 -10.53
N VAL A 307 8.22 3.47 -11.04
CA VAL A 307 8.30 2.14 -10.43
C VAL A 307 9.54 1.45 -10.98
N ILE A 308 10.44 1.04 -10.08
CA ILE A 308 11.58 0.20 -10.42
C ILE A 308 11.29 -1.22 -9.99
N THR A 309 11.46 -2.15 -10.93
CA THR A 309 11.48 -3.59 -10.66
C THR A 309 12.89 -4.11 -10.95
N ALA A 310 13.49 -4.77 -9.96
CA ALA A 310 14.82 -5.37 -10.07
C ALA A 310 14.83 -6.79 -9.50
N MET A 311 15.45 -7.72 -10.20
CA MET A 311 15.58 -9.12 -9.77
C MET A 311 17.00 -9.61 -10.03
N ALA A 312 17.62 -10.23 -9.03
CA ALA A 312 18.87 -10.97 -9.20
C ALA A 312 18.52 -12.46 -9.22
N GLU A 313 18.63 -13.06 -10.41
CA GLU A 313 18.39 -14.47 -10.68
C GLU A 313 19.70 -15.23 -10.54
N THR A 314 19.64 -16.31 -9.76
CA THR A 314 20.70 -17.32 -9.61
C THR A 314 20.19 -18.70 -10.03
N GLU A 315 18.86 -18.87 -10.08
CA GLU A 315 18.20 -20.09 -10.52
C GLU A 315 18.56 -20.46 -11.96
N GLY A 316 18.74 -21.76 -12.22
CA GLY A 316 19.12 -22.26 -13.54
C GLY A 316 20.57 -21.97 -13.95
N MET A 317 21.32 -21.18 -13.17
CA MET A 317 22.72 -20.84 -13.43
C MET A 317 23.72 -21.74 -12.70
N ASN A 318 23.26 -22.66 -11.84
CA ASN A 318 24.11 -23.45 -10.94
C ASN A 318 25.05 -22.56 -10.10
N SER A 319 24.49 -21.47 -9.58
CA SER A 319 25.22 -20.50 -8.76
C SER A 319 25.26 -20.92 -7.29
N ASP A 320 26.36 -20.62 -6.62
CA ASP A 320 26.48 -20.72 -5.15
C ASP A 320 26.05 -19.42 -4.43
N LEU A 321 25.80 -18.36 -5.19
CA LEU A 321 25.46 -17.04 -4.64
C LEU A 321 24.07 -17.07 -4.01
N ASP A 322 23.97 -16.60 -2.77
CA ASP A 322 22.74 -16.18 -2.10
C ASP A 322 22.70 -14.65 -2.14
N THR A 323 21.86 -14.07 -3.00
CA THR A 323 21.94 -12.65 -3.35
C THR A 323 21.31 -11.77 -2.27
N ILE A 324 21.85 -10.56 -2.12
CA ILE A 324 21.15 -9.41 -1.56
C ILE A 324 21.14 -8.32 -2.62
N LEU A 325 19.95 -7.81 -2.96
CA LEU A 325 19.79 -6.57 -3.70
C LEU A 325 19.55 -5.40 -2.75
N THR A 326 20.35 -4.34 -2.91
CA THR A 326 20.16 -3.07 -2.20
C THR A 326 20.05 -1.92 -3.20
N LEU A 327 18.95 -1.16 -3.16
CA LEU A 327 18.83 0.11 -3.87
C LEU A 327 19.23 1.27 -2.94
N GLN A 328 20.18 2.09 -3.38
CA GLN A 328 20.65 3.29 -2.69
C GLN A 328 20.34 4.55 -3.48
N ASP A 329 20.05 5.64 -2.78
CA ASP A 329 19.91 6.96 -3.38
C ASP A 329 21.27 7.65 -3.64
N SER A 330 21.24 8.86 -4.19
CA SER A 330 22.43 9.65 -4.49
C SER A 330 23.25 10.05 -3.25
N SER A 331 22.66 10.01 -2.04
CA SER A 331 23.40 10.22 -0.79
C SER A 331 24.11 8.95 -0.32
N GLY A 332 23.69 7.78 -0.81
CA GLY A 332 24.13 6.45 -0.36
C GLY A 332 23.22 5.85 0.71
N ALA A 333 22.08 6.48 1.01
CA ALA A 333 21.10 5.91 1.92
C ALA A 333 20.35 4.79 1.23
N THR A 334 20.16 3.68 1.95
CA THR A 334 19.32 2.56 1.52
C THR A 334 17.87 3.02 1.36
N VAL A 335 17.35 2.91 0.14
CA VAL A 335 15.93 3.12 -0.18
C VAL A 335 15.16 1.84 0.10
N SER A 336 15.66 0.71 -0.40
CA SER A 336 15.13 -0.63 -0.16
C SER A 336 16.25 -1.66 -0.26
N SER A 337 16.08 -2.78 0.43
CA SER A 337 16.97 -3.92 0.34
C SER A 337 16.17 -5.18 0.59
N ASN A 338 16.50 -6.23 -0.14
CA ASN A 338 15.85 -7.53 -0.02
C ASN A 338 16.84 -8.62 -0.44
N ASP A 339 16.76 -9.76 0.23
CA ASP A 339 17.62 -10.93 0.06
C ASP A 339 16.85 -12.17 -0.41
N GLN A 340 15.54 -12.06 -0.63
CA GLN A 340 14.68 -13.22 -0.95
C GLN A 340 13.60 -12.89 -1.98
N ASN A 341 13.25 -13.80 -2.87
CA ASN A 341 12.13 -13.65 -3.81
C ASN A 341 10.99 -14.65 -3.56
N PHE A 342 11.19 -15.64 -2.68
CA PHE A 342 10.26 -16.66 -2.15
C PHE A 342 9.39 -17.48 -3.13
N LEU A 343 9.40 -17.14 -4.43
CA LEU A 343 8.76 -17.89 -5.51
C LEU A 343 9.30 -19.32 -5.65
N PHE A 344 10.56 -19.51 -5.25
CA PHE A 344 11.26 -20.77 -5.28
C PHE A 344 12.21 -20.82 -4.07
N LEU A 345 12.56 -22.02 -3.61
CA LEU A 345 13.47 -22.26 -2.47
C LEU A 345 14.91 -21.80 -2.81
N GLN A 346 15.14 -20.54 -3.13
CA GLN A 346 16.38 -20.07 -3.78
C GLN A 346 16.70 -18.62 -3.43
N ASN A 347 17.96 -18.44 -3.03
CA ASN A 347 18.97 -17.39 -3.18
C ASN A 347 18.75 -16.15 -4.07
N ASP A 348 17.58 -15.97 -4.66
CA ASP A 348 17.24 -14.85 -5.54
C ASP A 348 16.69 -13.67 -4.74
N SER A 349 17.00 -12.47 -5.20
CA SER A 349 16.54 -11.22 -4.59
C SER A 349 15.62 -10.45 -5.53
N PHE A 350 14.59 -9.80 -4.98
CA PHE A 350 13.62 -9.02 -5.75
C PHE A 350 13.31 -7.68 -5.10
N LEU A 351 13.18 -6.61 -5.90
CA LEU A 351 12.73 -5.30 -5.44
C LEU A 351 11.68 -4.76 -6.42
N GLU A 352 10.56 -4.27 -5.90
CA GLU A 352 9.59 -3.49 -6.67
C GLU A 352 9.09 -2.33 -5.81
N LEU A 353 9.40 -1.10 -6.23
CA LEU A 353 9.09 0.09 -5.45
C LEU A 353 8.99 1.37 -6.30
N VAL A 354 8.33 2.37 -5.75
CA VAL A 354 8.27 3.72 -6.30
C VAL A 354 9.49 4.54 -5.86
N LEU A 355 10.15 5.20 -6.80
CA LEU A 355 11.27 6.08 -6.49
C LEU A 355 10.80 7.34 -5.74
N PRO A 356 11.44 7.69 -4.62
CA PRO A 356 10.99 8.78 -3.76
C PRO A 356 11.33 10.18 -4.31
N ALA A 357 12.29 10.29 -5.22
CA ALA A 357 12.81 11.56 -5.72
C ALA A 357 13.41 11.41 -7.12
N ASP A 358 13.61 12.53 -7.81
CA ASP A 358 14.47 12.56 -9.00
C ASP A 358 15.93 12.35 -8.59
N GLY A 359 16.68 11.58 -9.37
CA GLY A 359 18.12 11.47 -9.17
C GLY A 359 18.76 10.22 -9.74
N THR A 360 20.05 10.07 -9.44
CA THR A 360 20.81 8.86 -9.72
C THR A 360 20.67 7.90 -8.55
N TYR A 361 20.30 6.67 -8.88
CA TYR A 361 20.18 5.55 -7.95
C TYR A 361 21.27 4.53 -8.23
N TYR A 362 21.65 3.78 -7.19
CA TYR A 362 22.66 2.75 -7.25
C TYR A 362 22.07 1.43 -6.80
N LEU A 363 22.10 0.43 -7.67
CA LEU A 363 21.75 -0.93 -7.31
C LEU A 363 23.03 -1.68 -6.96
N ARG A 364 23.04 -2.30 -5.78
CA ARG A 364 24.16 -3.07 -5.27
C ARG A 364 23.75 -4.53 -5.14
N VAL A 365 24.57 -5.41 -5.71
CA VAL A 365 24.45 -6.87 -5.58
C VAL A 365 25.54 -7.36 -4.63
N THR A 366 25.18 -8.14 -3.61
CA THR A 366 26.15 -8.77 -2.70
C THR A 366 25.74 -10.21 -2.36
N SER A 367 26.64 -10.97 -1.76
CA SER A 367 26.34 -12.28 -1.16
C SER A 367 25.85 -12.13 0.28
N TRP A 368 24.80 -12.86 0.65
CA TRP A 368 24.28 -12.97 2.02
C TRP A 368 25.31 -13.58 2.97
N THR A 369 26.10 -14.54 2.49
CA THR A 369 27.17 -15.17 3.27
C THR A 369 28.50 -14.42 3.19
N GLU A 370 28.54 -13.29 2.47
CA GLU A 370 29.74 -12.52 2.14
C GLU A 370 30.78 -13.31 1.30
N GLU A 371 30.45 -14.52 0.85
CA GLU A 371 31.31 -15.34 0.01
C GLU A 371 31.30 -14.85 -1.45
N GLY A 372 32.34 -15.22 -2.19
CA GLY A 372 32.49 -14.91 -3.61
C GLY A 372 33.46 -15.87 -4.29
N GLY A 373 33.42 -15.90 -5.61
CA GLY A 373 34.24 -16.77 -6.44
C GLY A 373 33.59 -17.05 -7.80
N ALA A 374 34.25 -17.87 -8.62
CA ALA A 374 33.83 -18.13 -9.99
C ALA A 374 32.44 -18.80 -10.14
N SER A 375 31.89 -19.39 -9.06
CA SER A 375 30.54 -19.97 -9.03
C SER A 375 29.47 -19.02 -8.50
N PHE A 376 29.81 -17.80 -8.08
CA PHE A 376 28.88 -16.82 -7.51
C PHE A 376 28.30 -15.91 -8.60
N VAL A 377 27.71 -16.55 -9.60
CA VAL A 377 27.16 -15.89 -10.79
C VAL A 377 25.72 -15.44 -10.57
N TYR A 378 25.30 -14.37 -11.22
CA TYR A 378 23.91 -13.92 -11.23
C TYR A 378 23.53 -13.30 -12.57
N ARG A 379 22.23 -13.19 -12.80
CA ARG A 379 21.62 -12.39 -13.85
C ARG A 379 20.73 -11.33 -13.24
N LEU A 380 21.08 -10.08 -13.45
CA LEU A 380 20.36 -8.92 -12.97
C LEU A 380 19.39 -8.41 -14.04
N HIS A 381 18.10 -8.46 -13.73
CA HIS A 381 17.01 -7.86 -14.50
C HIS A 381 16.66 -6.52 -13.85
N VAL A 382 16.65 -5.42 -14.60
CA VAL A 382 16.22 -4.10 -14.11
C VAL A 382 15.34 -3.41 -15.14
N CYS A 383 14.10 -3.10 -14.78
CA CYS A 383 13.21 -2.31 -15.62
C CYS A 383 12.60 -1.17 -14.81
N ASN A 384 12.22 -0.12 -15.52
CA ASN A 384 11.39 0.93 -14.99
C ASN A 384 10.04 0.91 -15.72
N HIS A 385 8.98 0.99 -14.93
CA HIS A 385 7.67 1.34 -15.41
C HIS A 385 7.42 2.74 -14.90
N SER A 386 7.18 3.71 -15.79
CA SER A 386 6.74 5.01 -15.30
C SER A 386 5.35 4.76 -14.69
N ALA A 387 5.20 4.91 -13.38
CA ALA A 387 3.86 5.01 -12.83
C ALA A 387 3.26 6.21 -13.53
N ALA A 388 2.15 6.04 -14.25
CA ALA A 388 1.23 7.16 -14.30
C ALA A 388 1.03 7.54 -12.81
N PRO A 389 1.37 8.78 -12.39
CA PRO A 389 1.27 9.14 -10.97
C PRO A 389 -0.11 8.71 -10.47
N PRO A 390 -0.27 8.18 -9.24
CA PRO A 390 -1.58 7.82 -8.74
C PRO A 390 -2.49 9.02 -8.95
N THR A 391 -3.41 8.89 -9.88
CA THR A 391 -4.30 9.97 -10.23
C THR A 391 -5.36 9.93 -9.15
N GLN A 392 -5.04 10.53 -7.98
CA GLN A 392 -5.99 10.64 -6.89
C GLN A 392 -7.22 11.37 -7.45
N GLU A 393 -8.40 10.78 -7.27
CA GLU A 393 -9.64 11.35 -7.82
C GLU A 393 -9.78 12.82 -7.40
N PRO A 394 -10.29 13.69 -8.29
CA PRO A 394 -10.48 15.09 -7.96
C PRO A 394 -11.51 15.22 -6.83
N VAL A 395 -11.26 16.08 -5.85
CA VAL A 395 -12.26 16.41 -4.81
C VAL A 395 -12.66 17.85 -4.98
N VAL A 396 -13.95 18.11 -5.07
CA VAL A 396 -14.53 19.46 -5.09
C VAL A 396 -15.02 19.80 -3.69
N GLU A 397 -14.46 20.86 -3.10
CA GLU A 397 -14.82 21.35 -1.77
C GLU A 397 -15.84 22.48 -1.84
N SER A 398 -15.67 23.39 -2.81
CA SER A 398 -16.55 24.55 -2.95
C SER A 398 -16.62 25.07 -4.39
N ILE A 399 -17.72 25.75 -4.70
CA ILE A 399 -17.92 26.47 -5.97
C ILE A 399 -18.37 27.89 -5.69
N SER A 400 -17.96 28.84 -6.53
CA SER A 400 -18.38 30.23 -6.46
C SER A 400 -18.49 30.85 -7.86
N PRO A 401 -19.66 31.42 -8.23
CA PRO A 401 -20.89 31.46 -7.46
C PRO A 401 -21.58 30.08 -7.38
N SER A 402 -22.34 29.83 -6.30
CA SER A 402 -23.12 28.60 -6.11
C SER A 402 -24.55 28.68 -6.69
N GLN A 403 -24.86 29.77 -7.42
CA GLN A 403 -26.15 29.97 -8.06
C GLN A 403 -26.03 30.88 -9.30
N GLY A 404 -27.04 30.81 -10.17
CA GLY A 404 -27.15 31.66 -11.36
C GLY A 404 -28.60 31.79 -11.84
N SER A 405 -28.83 32.70 -12.79
CA SER A 405 -30.16 32.97 -13.33
C SER A 405 -30.25 32.57 -14.80
N PRO A 406 -31.43 32.16 -15.30
CA PRO A 406 -31.62 31.94 -16.73
C PRO A 406 -31.19 33.17 -17.56
N GLY A 407 -30.40 32.94 -18.62
CA GLY A 407 -29.88 33.98 -19.50
C GLY A 407 -28.57 34.64 -19.04
N SER A 408 -28.00 34.24 -17.90
CA SER A 408 -26.74 34.81 -17.42
C SER A 408 -25.50 34.08 -17.94
N SER A 409 -24.38 34.80 -17.99
CA SER A 409 -23.04 34.23 -18.18
C SER A 409 -22.09 34.77 -17.11
N PHE A 410 -21.25 33.91 -16.55
CA PHE A 410 -20.32 34.26 -15.47
C PHE A 410 -19.13 33.29 -15.42
N ALA A 411 -18.07 33.67 -14.71
CA ALA A 411 -16.97 32.78 -14.39
C ALA A 411 -17.30 32.00 -13.11
N LEU A 412 -17.20 30.68 -13.17
CA LEU A 412 -17.32 29.78 -12.04
C LEU A 412 -15.92 29.38 -11.58
N THR A 413 -15.63 29.59 -10.30
CA THR A 413 -14.42 29.11 -9.62
C THR A 413 -14.78 27.91 -8.77
N ILE A 414 -14.02 26.83 -8.90
CA ILE A 414 -14.17 25.57 -8.19
C ILE A 414 -12.87 25.35 -7.40
N ASN A 415 -12.95 25.24 -6.07
CA ASN A 415 -11.79 24.94 -5.23
C ASN A 415 -11.86 23.51 -4.73
N GLY A 416 -10.69 22.88 -4.57
CA GLY A 416 -10.59 21.52 -4.06
C GLY A 416 -9.18 20.97 -4.15
N SER A 417 -9.07 19.66 -4.33
CA SER A 417 -7.79 18.95 -4.46
C SER A 417 -7.78 18.05 -5.70
N ASN A 418 -6.57 17.77 -6.20
CA ASN A 418 -6.32 16.93 -7.38
C ASN A 418 -7.03 17.40 -8.66
N LEU A 419 -7.13 18.72 -8.84
CA LEU A 419 -7.84 19.36 -9.95
C LEU A 419 -6.95 19.63 -11.18
N ALA A 420 -5.65 19.31 -11.11
CA ALA A 420 -4.71 19.58 -12.19
C ALA A 420 -5.11 18.83 -13.47
N GLY A 421 -5.07 19.52 -14.60
CA GLY A 421 -5.42 18.93 -15.90
C GLY A 421 -6.92 18.70 -16.10
N ALA A 422 -7.79 19.33 -15.29
CA ALA A 422 -9.23 19.24 -15.49
C ALA A 422 -9.63 19.55 -16.94
N SER A 423 -10.37 18.62 -17.53
CA SER A 423 -10.82 18.65 -18.93
C SER A 423 -12.33 18.91 -19.04
N GLY A 424 -13.07 18.78 -17.94
CA GLY A 424 -14.52 18.96 -17.92
C GLY A 424 -15.03 19.54 -16.60
N VAL A 425 -16.05 20.41 -16.70
CA VAL A 425 -16.95 20.76 -15.60
C VAL A 425 -18.35 20.35 -16.05
N SER A 426 -19.00 19.48 -15.29
CA SER A 426 -20.28 18.89 -15.65
C SER A 426 -21.37 19.37 -14.70
N PHE A 427 -22.57 19.56 -15.23
CA PHE A 427 -23.77 19.85 -14.45
C PHE A 427 -24.76 18.70 -14.64
N SER A 428 -25.37 18.21 -13.57
CA SER A 428 -26.44 17.21 -13.63
C SER A 428 -27.67 17.70 -12.89
N PRO A 429 -28.81 17.95 -13.57
CA PRO A 429 -29.01 17.88 -15.03
C PRO A 429 -28.23 18.96 -15.83
N SER A 430 -27.72 18.63 -17.03
CA SER A 430 -26.93 19.56 -17.87
C SER A 430 -27.75 20.49 -18.76
N SER A 431 -29.05 20.22 -18.93
CA SER A 431 -29.89 20.92 -19.89
C SER A 431 -29.92 22.43 -19.65
N GLY A 432 -29.64 23.20 -20.71
CA GLY A 432 -29.63 24.66 -20.71
C GLY A 432 -28.36 25.29 -20.14
N ILE A 433 -27.29 24.52 -19.91
CA ILE A 433 -26.00 25.02 -19.40
C ILE A 433 -24.89 24.73 -20.40
N THR A 434 -24.07 25.72 -20.71
CA THR A 434 -22.86 25.58 -21.54
C THR A 434 -21.63 25.93 -20.72
N VAL A 435 -20.60 25.10 -20.83
CA VAL A 435 -19.32 25.24 -20.14
C VAL A 435 -18.22 25.46 -21.18
N SER A 436 -17.35 26.44 -20.95
CA SER A 436 -16.23 26.76 -21.84
C SER A 436 -15.04 27.34 -21.06
N ASN A 437 -13.90 27.51 -21.71
CA ASN A 437 -12.70 28.15 -21.14
C ASN A 437 -12.25 27.54 -19.79
N ILE A 438 -12.19 26.21 -19.71
CA ILE A 438 -11.73 25.52 -18.50
C ILE A 438 -10.23 25.75 -18.34
N GLN A 439 -9.83 26.30 -17.20
CA GLN A 439 -8.43 26.46 -16.78
C GLN A 439 -8.26 25.80 -15.42
N SER A 440 -7.15 25.10 -15.19
CA SER A 440 -6.95 24.32 -13.98
C SER A 440 -5.55 24.45 -13.37
N SER A 441 -5.51 24.31 -12.06
CA SER A 441 -4.32 24.05 -11.24
C SER A 441 -4.60 22.84 -10.33
N ALA A 442 -3.64 22.43 -9.51
CA ALA A 442 -3.84 21.32 -8.58
C ALA A 442 -4.99 21.54 -7.58
N THR A 443 -5.33 22.79 -7.27
CA THR A 443 -6.31 23.15 -6.22
C THR A 443 -7.48 24.01 -6.68
N GLN A 444 -7.53 24.39 -7.96
CA GLN A 444 -8.59 25.24 -8.49
C GLN A 444 -8.90 24.97 -9.97
N VAL A 445 -10.17 25.01 -10.33
CA VAL A 445 -10.65 25.09 -11.72
C VAL A 445 -11.45 26.38 -11.90
N THR A 446 -11.24 27.08 -13.01
CA THR A 446 -12.13 28.17 -13.46
C THR A 446 -12.75 27.79 -14.79
N ALA A 447 -14.03 28.09 -14.97
CA ALA A 447 -14.76 27.84 -16.21
C ALA A 447 -15.75 28.96 -16.50
N SER A 448 -15.97 29.27 -17.78
CA SER A 448 -17.03 30.17 -18.23
C SER A 448 -18.34 29.42 -18.37
N ILE A 449 -19.36 29.82 -17.60
CA ILE A 449 -20.69 29.21 -17.59
C ILE A 449 -21.67 30.14 -18.28
N SER A 450 -22.48 29.60 -19.19
CA SER A 450 -23.62 30.29 -19.79
C SER A 450 -24.90 29.50 -19.55
N ILE A 451 -25.90 30.14 -18.97
CA ILE A 451 -27.22 29.56 -18.69
C ILE A 451 -28.20 30.08 -19.74
N ALA A 452 -28.84 29.20 -20.50
CA ALA A 452 -29.85 29.59 -21.49
C ALA A 452 -31.04 30.28 -20.82
N SER A 453 -31.67 31.24 -21.51
CA SER A 453 -32.85 31.95 -21.01
C SER A 453 -34.05 31.04 -20.72
N GLY A 454 -34.13 29.89 -21.41
CA GLY A 454 -35.14 28.85 -21.19
C GLY A 454 -34.71 27.71 -20.25
N ALA A 455 -33.56 27.82 -19.57
CA ALA A 455 -33.10 26.79 -18.66
C ALA A 455 -34.07 26.64 -17.47
N THR A 456 -34.43 25.40 -17.13
CA THR A 456 -35.33 25.12 -16.00
C THR A 456 -34.67 25.46 -14.68
N THR A 457 -35.41 26.14 -13.79
CA THR A 457 -34.96 26.41 -12.42
C THR A 457 -34.79 25.13 -11.62
N GLY A 458 -33.90 25.14 -10.63
CA GLY A 458 -33.66 24.04 -9.70
C GLY A 458 -32.18 23.74 -9.49
N THR A 459 -31.91 22.84 -8.54
CA THR A 459 -30.55 22.42 -8.19
C THR A 459 -29.92 21.56 -9.28
N ARG A 460 -28.63 21.79 -9.52
CA ARG A 460 -27.73 21.04 -10.39
C ARG A 460 -26.56 20.54 -9.54
N GLN A 461 -26.10 19.33 -9.81
CA GLN A 461 -24.88 18.78 -9.24
C GLN A 461 -23.70 19.12 -10.14
N VAL A 462 -22.68 19.77 -9.60
CA VAL A 462 -21.46 20.16 -10.30
C VAL A 462 -20.34 19.21 -9.95
N SER A 463 -19.69 18.63 -10.95
CA SER A 463 -18.49 17.81 -10.81
C SER A 463 -17.40 18.24 -11.79
N VAL A 464 -16.15 17.89 -11.49
CA VAL A 464 -14.97 18.12 -12.32
C VAL A 464 -14.43 16.79 -12.83
N THR A 465 -14.09 16.74 -14.11
CA THR A 465 -13.39 15.60 -14.71
C THR A 465 -11.94 15.97 -14.95
N THR A 466 -11.03 15.16 -14.43
CA THR A 466 -9.58 15.22 -14.70
C THR A 466 -9.16 13.89 -15.33
N PRO A 467 -7.89 13.72 -15.78
CA PRO A 467 -7.39 12.41 -16.18
C PRO A 467 -7.50 11.35 -15.07
N ALA A 468 -7.67 11.79 -13.82
CA ALA A 468 -7.81 10.95 -12.63
C ALA A 468 -9.18 10.34 -12.40
N GLY A 469 -10.20 10.82 -13.10
CA GLY A 469 -11.59 10.46 -12.84
C GLY A 469 -12.48 11.67 -12.67
N THR A 470 -13.69 11.46 -12.14
CA THR A 470 -14.68 12.51 -11.90
C THR A 470 -14.87 12.71 -10.41
N SER A 471 -15.00 13.96 -9.98
CA SER A 471 -15.06 14.29 -8.56
C SER A 471 -16.40 13.92 -7.91
N ASN A 472 -16.43 14.01 -6.58
CA ASN A 472 -17.69 14.22 -5.86
C ASN A 472 -18.44 15.46 -6.42
N SER A 473 -19.73 15.56 -6.11
CA SER A 473 -20.57 16.66 -6.60
C SER A 473 -20.88 17.71 -5.53
N VAL A 474 -20.96 18.98 -5.94
CA VAL A 474 -21.43 20.10 -5.12
C VAL A 474 -22.64 20.77 -5.78
N ALA A 475 -23.61 21.22 -4.99
CA ALA A 475 -24.85 21.80 -5.48
C ALA A 475 -24.66 23.22 -6.04
N PHE A 476 -25.26 23.46 -7.21
CA PHE A 476 -25.43 24.77 -7.85
C PHE A 476 -26.91 25.02 -8.13
N THR A 477 -27.46 26.20 -7.84
CA THR A 477 -28.90 26.46 -8.02
C THR A 477 -29.19 27.43 -9.17
N ILE A 478 -30.05 27.03 -10.12
CA ILE A 478 -30.63 27.95 -11.10
C ILE A 478 -31.93 28.52 -10.52
N ALA A 479 -32.01 29.84 -10.31
CA ALA A 479 -33.17 30.50 -9.73
C ALA A 479 -33.59 31.75 -10.53
N THR A 480 -34.90 32.01 -10.61
CA THR A 480 -35.48 33.24 -11.17
C THR A 480 -35.43 34.34 -10.11
N GLY A 481 -34.43 35.20 -10.20
CA GLY A 481 -34.28 36.37 -9.33
C GLY A 481 -32.87 36.93 -9.39
N SER A 482 -32.73 38.26 -9.37
CA SER A 482 -31.44 38.94 -9.20
C SER A 482 -30.70 38.34 -8.01
N GLN A 483 -29.42 38.02 -8.19
CA GLN A 483 -28.52 37.54 -7.15
C GLN A 483 -28.70 38.41 -5.89
N ALA A 484 -29.19 37.84 -4.80
CA ALA A 484 -29.14 38.52 -3.51
C ALA A 484 -27.65 38.80 -3.22
N PRO A 485 -27.26 40.03 -2.86
CA PRO A 485 -25.87 40.33 -2.56
C PRO A 485 -25.39 39.41 -1.44
N THR A 486 -24.33 38.65 -1.70
CA THR A 486 -23.67 37.79 -0.70
C THR A 486 -22.44 38.50 -0.18
N ILE A 487 -22.29 38.59 1.14
CA ILE A 487 -21.09 39.13 1.77
C ILE A 487 -19.98 38.07 1.68
N SER A 488 -18.94 38.32 0.88
CA SER A 488 -17.82 37.40 0.71
C SER A 488 -16.80 37.47 1.84
N SER A 489 -16.68 38.63 2.49
CA SER A 489 -15.81 38.83 3.63
C SER A 489 -16.29 40.05 4.44
N VAL A 490 -15.93 40.09 5.72
CA VAL A 490 -16.13 41.26 6.57
C VAL A 490 -14.82 41.52 7.27
N SER A 491 -14.33 42.76 7.24
CA SER A 491 -13.10 43.14 7.94
C SER A 491 -13.24 44.50 8.62
N PRO A 492 -12.88 44.62 9.92
CA PRO A 492 -12.44 43.54 10.81
C PRO A 492 -13.61 42.63 11.27
N THR A 493 -13.33 41.37 11.61
CA THR A 493 -14.35 40.39 12.08
C THR A 493 -14.66 40.49 13.58
N GLN A 494 -13.96 41.36 14.32
CA GLN A 494 -14.14 41.56 15.75
C GLN A 494 -13.92 43.03 16.13
N GLY A 495 -14.52 43.47 17.24
CA GLY A 495 -14.36 44.81 17.80
C GLY A 495 -14.61 44.84 19.31
N SER A 496 -13.98 45.78 20.01
CA SER A 496 -14.11 45.93 21.47
C SER A 496 -15.36 46.71 21.86
N GLN A 497 -16.02 46.30 22.95
CA GLN A 497 -17.24 46.95 23.45
C GLN A 497 -16.99 48.44 23.76
N GLY A 498 -17.85 49.31 23.23
CA GLY A 498 -17.76 50.77 23.40
C GLY A 498 -16.85 51.48 22.39
N SER A 499 -16.22 50.77 21.45
CA SER A 499 -15.41 51.37 20.37
C SER A 499 -16.23 51.61 19.10
N SER A 500 -15.77 52.56 18.27
CA SER A 500 -16.30 52.82 16.92
C SER A 500 -15.20 52.57 15.89
N PHE A 501 -15.51 51.85 14.80
CA PHE A 501 -14.59 51.57 13.71
C PHE A 501 -15.34 51.37 12.38
N THR A 502 -14.61 51.47 11.27
CA THR A 502 -15.13 51.23 9.92
C THR A 502 -15.06 49.76 9.58
N VAL A 503 -16.14 49.22 8.99
CA VAL A 503 -16.20 47.84 8.47
C VAL A 503 -16.19 47.89 6.95
N THR A 504 -15.37 47.04 6.33
CA THR A 504 -15.39 46.77 4.90
C THR A 504 -16.19 45.49 4.65
N ILE A 505 -17.17 45.56 3.74
CA ILE A 505 -18.09 44.47 3.34
C ILE A 505 -17.82 44.12 1.88
#